data_AF-A0A951CLR7-F1
#
_entry.id   AF-A0A951CLR7-F1
#
_cell.length_a   1.000
_cell.length_b   1.000
_cell.length_c   1.000
_cell.angle_alpha   90.00
_cell.angle_beta   90.00
_cell.angle_gamma   90.00
#
_symmetry.space_group_name_H-M   'P 1'
#
loop_
_entity.id
_entity.type
_entity.pdbx_description
1 polymer ?
#
loop_
_entity_poly.entity_id
_entity_poly.type
_entity_poly.pdbx_seq_one_letter_code
_entity_poly.pdbx_strand_id
1 'polypeptide(L)'
;SSGHFIWVRDTLRLGGKFPLKAGLVTSLGFGHVSGLIALVHPQAFVAALKPQERNEYQRRADARLVAGQRRLASAIAGGRPMYERPPDRRFDHEVSEKRQEAAMLLNAASRLGDGDVFIQ
;
A
#
# COMPACT_ATOMS: atom_id res chain seq x y z
N SER A 1 24.37 17.47 -26.26
CA SER A 1 24.95 16.20 -25.80
C SER A 1 23.81 15.29 -25.35
N SER A 2 23.49 14.25 -26.12
CA SER A 2 22.39 13.29 -25.85
C SER A 2 22.90 11.94 -25.33
N GLY A 3 24.16 11.86 -24.88
CA GLY A 3 24.85 10.60 -24.55
C GLY A 3 24.27 9.80 -23.37
N HIS A 4 23.29 10.33 -22.65
CA HIS A 4 22.68 9.70 -21.48
C HIS A 4 21.24 9.23 -21.70
N PHE A 5 20.73 9.31 -22.94
CA PHE A 5 19.38 8.90 -23.27
C PHE A 5 19.39 7.85 -24.38
N ILE A 6 18.72 6.73 -24.12
CA ILE A 6 18.57 5.63 -25.07
C ILE A 6 17.07 5.45 -25.34
N TRP A 7 16.67 5.59 -26.59
CA TRP A 7 15.29 5.34 -27.02
C TRP A 7 15.16 3.93 -27.59
N VAL A 8 14.64 3.01 -26.79
CA VAL A 8 14.47 1.61 -27.17
C VAL A 8 13.24 1.46 -28.07
N ARG A 9 13.35 0.73 -29.17
CA ARG A 9 12.27 0.52 -30.15
C ARG A 9 11.46 -0.75 -29.91
N ASP A 10 12.05 -1.72 -29.22
CA ASP A 10 11.45 -3.01 -28.90
C ASP A 10 11.44 -3.27 -27.39
N THR A 11 10.62 -4.20 -26.91
CA THR A 11 10.56 -4.51 -25.48
C THR A 11 11.85 -5.23 -25.03
N LEU A 12 12.58 -4.62 -24.09
CA LEU A 12 13.70 -5.29 -23.40
C LEU A 12 13.19 -6.09 -22.22
N ARG A 13 13.38 -7.42 -22.26
CA ARG A 13 13.02 -8.33 -21.16
C ARG A 13 14.16 -8.40 -20.17
N LEU A 14 14.00 -7.71 -19.04
CA LEU A 14 14.96 -7.68 -17.94
C LEU A 14 14.44 -8.52 -16.77
N GLY A 15 15.32 -9.31 -16.16
CA GLY A 15 15.00 -10.25 -15.10
C GLY A 15 16.13 -11.24 -14.84
N GLY A 16 16.00 -12.05 -13.79
CA GLY A 16 17.01 -13.04 -13.40
C GLY A 16 18.38 -12.39 -13.16
N LYS A 17 19.33 -12.63 -14.08
CA LYS A 17 20.69 -12.09 -14.02
C LYS A 17 20.79 -10.57 -14.28
N PHE A 18 19.74 -9.93 -14.79
CA PHE A 18 19.72 -8.49 -15.10
C PHE A 18 18.63 -7.75 -14.31
N PRO A 19 18.79 -7.57 -12.98
CA PRO A 19 17.80 -6.88 -12.17
C PRO A 19 17.84 -5.36 -12.38
N LEU A 20 16.65 -4.76 -12.46
CA LEU A 20 16.49 -3.29 -12.42
C LEU A 20 16.56 -2.79 -10.97
N LYS A 21 17.15 -1.60 -10.78
CA LYS A 21 17.36 -1.02 -9.45
C LYS A 21 16.42 0.14 -9.13
N ALA A 22 16.25 1.05 -10.07
CA ALA A 22 15.48 2.26 -9.89
C ALA A 22 14.91 2.77 -11.22
N GLY A 23 13.89 3.61 -11.15
CA GLY A 23 13.28 4.30 -12.27
C GLY A 23 12.90 5.72 -11.90
N LEU A 24 12.73 6.56 -12.91
CA LEU A 24 12.33 7.96 -12.78
C LEU A 24 11.04 8.16 -13.57
N VAL A 25 10.03 8.72 -12.92
CA VAL A 25 8.79 9.18 -13.56
C VAL A 25 8.82 10.69 -13.60
N THR A 26 8.70 11.27 -14.78
CA THR A 26 8.67 12.72 -14.98
C THR A 26 7.39 13.12 -15.69
N SER A 27 6.82 14.26 -15.29
CA SER A 27 5.59 14.81 -15.88
C SER A 27 5.65 16.33 -15.95
N LEU A 28 5.03 16.92 -16.96
CA LEU A 28 4.95 18.37 -17.17
C LEU A 28 3.49 18.79 -17.30
N GLY A 29 3.13 19.91 -16.67
CA GLY A 29 1.81 20.52 -16.73
C GLY A 29 1.88 21.99 -17.17
N PHE A 30 0.73 22.57 -17.49
CA PHE A 30 0.64 24.00 -17.84
C PHE A 30 1.04 24.89 -16.66
N GLY A 31 1.62 26.06 -16.96
CA GLY A 31 1.98 27.05 -15.94
C GLY A 31 3.22 26.69 -15.14
N HIS A 32 4.29 26.24 -15.80
CA HIS A 32 5.58 25.87 -15.17
C HIS A 32 5.50 24.74 -14.12
N VAL A 33 4.46 23.91 -14.18
CA VAL A 33 4.33 22.75 -13.30
C VAL A 33 5.20 21.61 -13.84
N SER A 34 6.16 21.16 -13.03
CA SER A 34 6.98 19.99 -13.32
C SER A 34 7.00 19.05 -12.12
N GLY A 35 6.97 17.75 -12.38
CA GLY A 35 6.99 16.70 -11.37
C GLY A 35 8.04 15.64 -11.71
N LEU A 36 8.76 15.18 -10.69
CA LEU A 36 9.74 14.10 -10.78
C LEU A 36 9.59 13.18 -9.57
N ILE A 37 9.48 11.88 -9.83
CA ILE A 37 9.39 10.83 -8.82
C ILE A 37 10.49 9.81 -9.07
N ALA A 38 11.34 9.59 -8.07
CA ALA A 38 12.31 8.51 -8.05
C ALA A 38 11.69 7.27 -7.39
N LEU A 39 11.67 6.15 -8.10
CA LEU A 39 11.18 4.86 -7.60
C LEU A 39 12.35 3.89 -7.48
N VAL A 40 12.51 3.26 -6.31
CA VAL A 40 13.60 2.31 -6.03
C VAL A 40 13.02 0.92 -5.76
N HIS A 41 13.74 -0.12 -6.18
CA HIS A 41 13.31 -1.50 -6.02
C HIS A 41 13.07 -1.87 -4.53
N PRO A 42 11.95 -2.53 -4.17
CA PRO A 42 11.58 -2.81 -2.78
C PRO A 42 12.62 -3.58 -1.97
N GLN A 43 13.42 -4.44 -2.63
CA GLN A 43 14.49 -5.19 -1.96
C GLN A 43 15.56 -4.29 -1.32
N ALA A 44 15.70 -3.03 -1.76
CA ALA A 44 16.57 -2.07 -1.09
C ALA A 44 16.11 -1.80 0.36
N PHE A 45 14.80 -1.69 0.59
CA PHE A 45 14.24 -1.54 1.93
C PHE A 45 14.39 -2.81 2.76
N VAL A 46 14.06 -3.97 2.18
CA VAL A 46 14.17 -5.28 2.85
C VAL A 46 15.62 -5.56 3.29
N ALA A 47 16.59 -5.14 2.48
CA ALA A 47 18.01 -5.27 2.79
C ALA A 47 18.44 -4.39 3.98
N ALA A 48 17.76 -3.27 4.24
CA ALA A 48 18.07 -2.37 5.35
C ALA A 48 17.56 -2.89 6.72
N LEU A 49 16.66 -3.87 6.73
CA LEU A 49 16.13 -4.48 7.97
C LEU A 49 17.16 -5.40 8.63
N LYS A 50 17.12 -5.48 9.97
CA LYS A 50 17.86 -6.50 10.71
C LYS A 50 17.38 -7.90 10.31
N PRO A 51 18.21 -8.96 10.41
CA PRO A 51 17.83 -10.29 9.93
C PRO A 51 16.51 -10.83 10.49
N GLN A 52 16.24 -10.62 11.79
CA GLN A 52 15.00 -11.09 12.43
C GLN A 52 13.77 -10.32 11.94
N GLU A 53 13.85 -8.99 11.88
CA GLU A 53 12.80 -8.09 11.36
C GLU A 53 12.51 -8.38 9.88
N ARG A 54 13.55 -8.67 9.10
CA ARG A 54 13.43 -9.04 7.68
C ARG A 54 12.60 -10.30 7.50
N ASN A 55 12.90 -11.35 8.27
CA ASN A 55 12.19 -12.63 8.17
C ASN A 55 10.73 -12.49 8.62
N GLU A 56 10.46 -11.69 9.64
CA GLU A 56 9.10 -11.40 10.06
C GLU A 56 8.33 -10.59 9.01
N TYR A 57 8.93 -9.53 8.48
CA TYR A 57 8.37 -8.72 7.42
C TYR A 57 8.02 -9.57 6.19
N GLN A 58 8.94 -10.42 5.73
CA GLN A 58 8.72 -11.27 4.56
C GLN A 58 7.56 -12.24 4.79
N ARG A 59 7.50 -12.91 5.95
CA ARG A 59 6.37 -13.80 6.30
C ARG A 59 5.03 -13.07 6.26
N ARG A 60 4.96 -11.85 6.81
CA ARG A 60 3.74 -11.03 6.79
C ARG A 60 3.37 -10.58 5.37
N ALA A 61 4.34 -10.20 4.56
CA ALA A 61 4.14 -9.82 3.17
C ALA A 61 3.60 -10.99 2.34
N ASP A 62 4.19 -12.18 2.49
CA ASP A 62 3.78 -13.39 1.77
C ASP A 62 2.37 -13.83 2.17
N ALA A 63 2.05 -13.83 3.48
CA ALA A 63 0.70 -14.10 3.96
C ALA A 63 -0.33 -13.12 3.38
N ARG A 64 0.02 -11.83 3.30
CA ARG A 64 -0.83 -10.80 2.70
C ARG A 64 -1.01 -10.99 1.20
N LEU A 65 0.02 -11.41 0.48
CA LEU A 65 -0.03 -11.68 -0.95
C LEU A 65 -0.98 -12.84 -1.24
N VAL A 66 -0.87 -13.94 -0.50
CA VAL A 66 -1.78 -15.10 -0.65
C VAL A 66 -3.22 -14.71 -0.31
N ALA A 67 -3.45 -14.00 0.79
CA ALA A 67 -4.79 -13.52 1.15
C ALA A 67 -5.36 -12.56 0.08
N GLY A 68 -4.52 -11.69 -0.48
CA GLY A 68 -4.89 -10.77 -1.56
C GLY A 68 -5.28 -11.48 -2.86
N GLN A 69 -4.50 -12.49 -3.27
CA GLN A 69 -4.81 -13.30 -4.44
C GLN A 69 -6.13 -14.05 -4.28
N ARG A 70 -6.37 -14.65 -3.10
CA ARG A 70 -7.64 -15.31 -2.77
C ARG A 70 -8.82 -14.34 -2.84
N ARG A 71 -8.68 -13.14 -2.24
CA ARG A 71 -9.72 -12.09 -2.29
C ARG A 71 -10.01 -11.64 -3.72
N LEU A 72 -8.96 -11.41 -4.52
CA LEU A 72 -9.10 -10.97 -5.91
C LEU A 72 -9.80 -12.03 -6.76
N ALA A 73 -9.39 -13.29 -6.65
CA ALA A 73 -10.01 -14.40 -7.39
C ALA A 73 -11.49 -14.59 -6.99
N SER A 74 -11.79 -14.49 -5.69
CA SER A 74 -13.17 -14.55 -5.19
C SER A 74 -14.04 -13.44 -5.78
N ALA A 75 -13.56 -12.19 -5.81
CA ALA A 75 -14.30 -11.08 -6.38
C ALA A 75 -14.53 -11.24 -7.90
N ILE A 76 -13.54 -11.72 -8.66
CA ILE A 76 -13.66 -11.99 -10.10
C ILE A 76 -14.73 -13.06 -10.37
N ALA A 77 -14.81 -14.08 -9.52
CA ALA A 77 -15.77 -15.18 -9.64
C ALA A 77 -17.20 -14.83 -9.15
N GLY A 78 -17.50 -13.56 -8.89
CA GLY A 78 -18.82 -13.12 -8.41
C GLY A 78 -19.03 -13.28 -6.90
N GLY A 79 -17.94 -13.45 -6.14
CA GLY A 79 -17.96 -13.43 -4.68
C GLY A 79 -18.14 -12.02 -4.10
N ARG A 80 -17.61 -11.79 -2.89
CA ARG A 80 -17.73 -10.48 -2.22
C ARG A 80 -17.13 -9.36 -3.09
N PRO A 81 -17.81 -8.21 -3.21
CA PRO A 81 -17.33 -7.11 -4.04
C PRO A 81 -16.04 -6.51 -3.48
N MET A 82 -15.25 -5.89 -4.35
CA MET A 82 -14.00 -5.23 -3.95
C MET A 82 -14.24 -3.96 -3.11
N TYR A 83 -15.46 -3.42 -3.15
CA TYR A 83 -15.91 -2.30 -2.35
C TYR A 83 -17.20 -2.66 -1.62
N GLU A 84 -17.20 -2.46 -0.31
CA GLU A 84 -18.37 -2.53 0.55
C GLU A 84 -18.41 -1.23 1.35
N ARG A 85 -19.53 -0.52 1.30
CA ARG A 85 -19.71 0.69 2.09
C ARG A 85 -19.77 0.28 3.57
N PRO A 86 -18.94 0.86 4.46
CA PRO A 86 -19.07 0.63 5.90
C PRO A 86 -20.50 0.97 6.36
N PRO A 87 -21.14 0.13 7.20
CA PRO A 87 -22.54 0.30 7.59
C PRO A 87 -22.74 1.55 8.45
N ASP A 88 -21.76 1.88 9.28
CA ASP A 88 -21.80 2.96 10.26
C ASP A 88 -20.38 3.50 10.54
N ARG A 89 -20.26 4.31 11.60
CA ARG A 89 -19.00 4.92 12.04
C ARG A 89 -18.20 4.02 12.98
N ARG A 90 -18.59 2.75 13.16
CA ARG A 90 -17.88 1.73 13.96
C ARG A 90 -17.74 2.12 15.43
N PHE A 91 -18.78 2.74 15.97
CA PHE A 91 -18.91 3.04 17.39
C PHE A 91 -19.72 1.96 18.10
N ASP A 92 -19.57 1.91 19.42
CA ASP A 92 -20.47 1.11 20.26
C ASP A 92 -21.90 1.64 20.09
N HIS A 93 -22.87 0.73 19.95
CA HIS A 93 -24.28 1.08 19.74
C HIS A 93 -25.02 1.34 21.06
N GLU A 94 -24.47 0.95 22.20
CA GLU A 94 -25.05 1.14 23.53
C GLU A 94 -24.81 2.55 24.09
N VAL A 95 -23.79 3.25 23.57
CA VAL A 95 -23.40 4.59 24.03
C VAL A 95 -23.65 5.63 22.94
N SER A 96 -24.03 6.86 23.33
CA SER A 96 -24.23 7.95 22.38
C SER A 96 -23.00 8.21 21.50
N GLU A 97 -23.17 8.11 20.18
CA GLU A 97 -22.11 8.36 19.20
C GLU A 97 -21.43 9.73 19.40
N LYS A 98 -22.19 10.78 19.73
CA LYS A 98 -21.63 12.14 19.88
C LYS A 98 -20.55 12.22 20.95
N ARG A 99 -20.67 11.44 22.04
CA ARG A 99 -19.64 11.39 23.09
C ARG A 99 -18.45 10.56 22.65
N GLN A 100 -18.70 9.43 22.01
CA GLN A 100 -17.65 8.55 21.50
C GLN A 100 -16.81 9.23 20.43
N GLU A 101 -17.44 10.00 19.54
CA GLU A 101 -16.77 10.78 18.51
C GLU A 101 -15.81 11.80 19.10
N ALA A 102 -16.27 12.60 20.08
CA ALA A 102 -15.40 13.56 20.75
C ALA A 102 -14.22 12.87 21.45
N ALA A 103 -14.47 11.76 22.14
CA ALA A 103 -13.42 11.03 22.85
C ALA A 103 -12.40 10.38 21.88
N MET A 104 -12.86 9.81 20.77
CA MET A 104 -12.01 9.22 19.74
C MET A 104 -11.14 10.28 19.06
N LEU A 105 -11.70 11.44 18.71
CA LEU A 105 -10.95 12.53 18.06
C LEU A 105 -9.89 13.17 18.98
N LEU A 106 -10.15 13.20 20.28
CA LEU A 106 -9.22 13.76 21.28
C LEU A 106 -8.14 12.76 21.73
N ASN A 107 -8.33 11.46 21.47
CA ASN A 107 -7.38 10.42 21.85
C ASN A 107 -6.54 9.94 20.66
N ALA A 108 -5.27 10.35 20.61
CA ALA A 108 -4.32 9.95 19.57
C ALA A 108 -4.04 8.43 19.55
N ALA A 109 -4.33 7.71 20.63
CA ALA A 109 -4.17 6.27 20.73
C ALA A 109 -5.42 5.49 20.30
N SER A 110 -6.56 6.14 20.01
CA SER A 110 -7.78 5.43 19.63
C SER A 110 -7.57 4.63 18.33
N ARG A 111 -7.94 3.35 18.34
CA ARG A 111 -7.80 2.41 17.22
C ARG A 111 -9.04 1.54 17.11
N LEU A 112 -9.25 0.89 15.97
CA LEU A 112 -10.24 -0.18 15.85
C LEU A 112 -9.70 -1.45 16.52
N GLY A 113 -10.49 -2.06 17.40
CA GLY A 113 -10.21 -3.38 17.96
C GLY A 113 -10.68 -4.52 17.05
N ASP A 114 -10.50 -5.76 17.49
CA ASP A 114 -10.86 -6.96 16.73
C ASP A 114 -12.38 -7.08 16.45
N GLY A 115 -13.22 -6.42 17.26
CA GLY A 115 -14.66 -6.32 17.05
C GLY A 115 -15.08 -5.28 16.01
N ASP A 116 -14.11 -4.66 15.31
CA ASP A 116 -14.35 -3.59 14.34
C ASP A 116 -15.02 -2.34 14.95
N VAL A 117 -14.84 -2.14 16.27
CA VAL A 117 -15.30 -0.99 17.07
C VAL A 117 -14.10 -0.23 17.64
N PHE A 118 -14.20 1.10 17.75
CA PHE A 118 -13.12 1.92 18.34
C PHE A 118 -12.90 1.60 19.82
N ILE A 119 -11.66 1.25 20.15
CA ILE A 119 -11.14 1.16 21.51
C ILE A 119 -10.36 2.43 21.85
N GLN A 120 -10.43 2.85 23.12
CA GLN A 120 -9.71 4.00 23.66
C GLN A 120 -8.33 3.60 24.17
#